data_AF-A0A443HXY1-F1
#
_entry.id   AF-A0A443HXY1-F1
#
_cell.length_a   1.000
_cell.length_b   1.000
_cell.length_c   1.000
_cell.angle_alpha   90.00
_cell.angle_beta   90.00
_cell.angle_gamma   90.00
#
_symmetry.space_group_name_H-M   'P 1'
#
loop_
_entity.id
_entity.type
_entity.pdbx_description
1 polymer ?
#
loop_
_entity_poly.entity_id
_entity_poly.type
_entity_poly.pdbx_seq_one_letter_code
_entity_poly.pdbx_strand_id
1 'polypeptide(L)'
;MGILRLPRPAGIYIPSTTRTVTTDMISPPMSPDADFDFETLVPSARSALQYISRKLQQKAMHLTMLVGWEKPFPTGQSSDLTVIPVTALDRESRKTLERIIEKASRKFSLGQSWVDALAAGQLQRHSNEYIIEQSLRQNEILFSEEGLTLLSIDRVYMLKRRLCMLSHGTTRIPEETYISSCVHLLRQTIKHLQGRPFSKAFFHRVYDHLDVSDQVLVKVADAYRTKYRQDGIVFQRVHQKQECQRRSPFRGPRVGRRQQQPIPPRSGTPLRRGPTTPVSASDVTPITRNEWNILIGPEFHQNERTVTMWIPSPEMAVR
;
A
#
# COMPACT_ATOMS: atom_id res chain seq x y z
N MET A 1 70.96 -47.68 -31.40
CA MET A 1 71.71 -46.56 -30.79
C MET A 1 70.89 -45.29 -30.91
N GLY A 2 70.48 -44.70 -29.79
CA GLY A 2 70.00 -43.30 -29.67
C GLY A 2 68.50 -43.02 -29.85
N ILE A 3 67.68 -43.30 -28.83
CA ILE A 3 66.32 -42.73 -28.71
C ILE A 3 66.45 -41.29 -28.18
N LEU A 4 66.23 -40.30 -29.04
CA LEU A 4 66.18 -38.89 -28.64
C LEU A 4 64.81 -38.60 -27.98
N ARG A 5 64.81 -38.49 -26.64
CA ARG A 5 63.66 -38.00 -25.87
C ARG A 5 63.70 -36.49 -25.80
N LEU A 6 62.73 -35.83 -26.45
CA LEU A 6 62.47 -34.40 -26.27
C LEU A 6 61.69 -34.17 -24.97
N PRO A 7 62.02 -33.12 -24.18
CA PRO A 7 61.35 -32.83 -22.92
C PRO A 7 59.97 -32.20 -23.15
N ARG A 8 59.00 -32.55 -22.30
CA ARG A 8 57.65 -31.96 -22.28
C ARG A 8 57.72 -30.48 -21.86
N PRO A 9 56.95 -29.59 -22.50
CA PRO A 9 56.87 -28.19 -22.06
C PRO A 9 56.13 -28.07 -20.72
N ALA A 10 56.62 -27.11 -19.92
CA ALA A 10 56.20 -26.79 -18.57
C ALA A 10 54.69 -26.46 -18.49
N GLY A 11 54.09 -26.88 -17.37
CA GLY A 11 52.69 -26.64 -17.06
C GLY A 11 52.35 -25.15 -17.08
N ILE A 12 51.27 -24.82 -17.78
CA ILE A 12 50.61 -23.52 -17.72
C ILE A 12 50.06 -23.37 -16.31
N TYR A 13 50.65 -22.46 -15.54
CA TYR A 13 50.16 -22.06 -14.23
C TYR A 13 48.89 -21.23 -14.42
N ILE A 14 47.73 -21.86 -14.31
CA ILE A 14 46.45 -21.17 -14.18
C ILE A 14 46.37 -20.71 -12.73
N PRO A 15 46.33 -19.39 -12.42
CA PRO A 15 46.05 -18.97 -11.06
C PRO A 15 44.61 -19.37 -10.75
N SER A 16 44.46 -20.43 -9.98
CA SER A 16 43.22 -20.83 -9.34
C SER A 16 42.87 -19.81 -8.26
N THR A 17 42.44 -18.62 -8.67
CA THR A 17 41.68 -17.73 -7.80
C THR A 17 40.25 -18.24 -7.75
N THR A 18 40.05 -19.40 -7.11
CA THR A 18 38.76 -19.69 -6.51
C THR A 18 38.57 -18.62 -5.43
N ARG A 19 37.87 -17.54 -5.75
CA ARG A 19 37.25 -16.68 -4.74
C ARG A 19 36.29 -17.59 -3.98
N THR A 20 36.79 -18.18 -2.90
CA THR A 20 36.00 -18.92 -1.94
C THR A 20 35.04 -17.90 -1.33
N VAL A 21 33.79 -17.92 -1.79
CA VAL A 21 32.72 -17.11 -1.20
C VAL A 21 32.60 -17.56 0.24
N THR A 22 33.14 -16.78 1.16
CA THR A 22 33.00 -17.04 2.60
C THR A 22 31.60 -16.64 3.02
N THR A 23 31.05 -17.30 4.03
CA THR A 23 29.73 -17.01 4.62
C THR A 23 29.58 -15.54 5.04
N ASP A 24 30.68 -14.84 5.30
CA ASP A 24 30.70 -13.41 5.64
C ASP A 24 30.51 -12.47 4.43
N MET A 25 30.62 -12.99 3.19
CA MET A 25 30.27 -12.28 1.95
C MET A 25 28.80 -12.46 1.56
N ILE A 26 28.10 -13.36 2.25
CA ILE A 26 26.66 -13.57 2.11
C ILE A 26 26.03 -12.65 3.14
N SER A 27 25.30 -11.63 2.70
CA SER A 27 24.45 -10.85 3.62
C SER A 27 23.64 -11.83 4.46
N PRO A 28 23.50 -11.62 5.79
CA PRO A 28 22.63 -12.47 6.59
C PRO A 28 21.29 -12.59 5.86
N PRO A 29 20.68 -13.80 5.77
CA PRO A 29 19.37 -13.92 5.16
C PRO A 29 18.50 -12.86 5.82
N MET A 30 17.84 -12.03 5.01
CA MET A 30 16.96 -10.99 5.52
C MET A 30 16.15 -11.61 6.66
N SER A 31 16.16 -10.97 7.83
CA SER A 31 15.39 -11.46 8.98
C SER A 31 14.01 -11.89 8.49
N PRO A 32 13.42 -12.98 9.03
CA PRO A 32 12.06 -13.35 8.72
C PRO A 32 11.14 -12.30 9.37
N ASP A 33 11.13 -11.11 8.77
CA ASP A 33 10.35 -9.95 9.19
C ASP A 33 8.91 -10.20 8.73
N ALA A 34 8.26 -11.19 9.37
CA ALA A 34 6.83 -11.52 9.22
C ALA A 34 6.31 -11.20 7.81
N ASP A 35 6.98 -11.77 6.80
CA ASP A 35 6.79 -11.35 5.43
C ASP A 35 5.39 -11.80 5.00
N PHE A 36 4.68 -10.87 4.39
CA PHE A 36 3.24 -10.91 4.24
C PHE A 36 2.78 -12.19 3.58
N ASP A 37 1.83 -12.87 4.23
CA ASP A 37 1.41 -14.21 3.87
C ASP A 37 0.87 -14.39 2.44
N PHE A 38 0.64 -13.34 1.64
CA PHE A 38 0.37 -13.53 0.21
C PHE A 38 1.60 -14.02 -0.55
N GLU A 39 2.80 -13.59 -0.16
CA GLU A 39 4.07 -14.07 -0.71
C GLU A 39 4.34 -15.54 -0.38
N THR A 40 3.77 -16.08 0.71
CA THR A 40 3.92 -17.48 1.12
C THR A 40 2.73 -18.36 0.70
N LEU A 41 1.52 -17.81 0.68
CA LEU A 41 0.28 -18.46 0.24
C LEU A 41 0.27 -18.66 -1.28
N VAL A 42 0.72 -17.68 -2.07
CA VAL A 42 0.71 -17.81 -3.54
C VAL A 42 1.63 -18.94 -4.01
N PRO A 43 2.87 -19.13 -3.51
CA PRO A 43 3.70 -20.27 -3.87
C PRO A 43 3.10 -21.62 -3.47
N SER A 44 2.52 -21.72 -2.27
CA SER A 44 1.91 -22.97 -1.80
C SER A 44 0.62 -23.31 -2.56
N ALA A 45 -0.18 -22.31 -2.94
CA ALA A 45 -1.38 -22.46 -3.74
C ALA A 45 -1.13 -22.41 -5.25
N ARG A 46 0.10 -22.17 -5.72
CA ARG A 46 0.41 -21.85 -7.12
C ARG A 46 -0.12 -22.89 -8.08
N SER A 47 0.19 -24.17 -7.85
CA SER A 47 -0.24 -25.29 -8.70
C SER A 47 -1.76 -25.39 -8.80
N ALA A 48 -2.46 -25.04 -7.73
CA ALA A 48 -3.92 -25.06 -7.71
C ALA A 48 -4.51 -23.86 -8.45
N LEU A 49 -3.92 -22.66 -8.30
CA LEU A 49 -4.31 -21.46 -9.05
C LEU A 49 -4.12 -21.65 -10.56
N GLN A 50 -3.02 -22.28 -10.97
CA GLN A 50 -2.80 -22.67 -12.37
C GLN A 50 -3.84 -23.67 -12.87
N TYR A 51 -4.19 -24.66 -12.05
CA TYR A 51 -5.27 -25.59 -12.38
C TYR A 51 -6.61 -24.87 -12.55
N ILE A 52 -6.95 -23.95 -11.64
CA ILE A 52 -8.18 -23.15 -11.71
C ILE A 52 -8.17 -22.29 -12.98
N SER A 53 -7.08 -21.57 -13.25
CA SER A 53 -6.88 -20.77 -14.45
C SER A 53 -7.13 -21.58 -15.73
N ARG A 54 -6.45 -22.72 -15.88
CA ARG A 54 -6.64 -23.62 -17.05
C ARG A 54 -8.08 -24.11 -17.18
N LYS A 55 -8.76 -24.38 -16.06
CA LYS A 55 -10.17 -24.83 -16.08
C LYS A 55 -11.14 -23.71 -16.46
N LEU A 56 -10.86 -22.48 -16.05
CA LEU A 56 -11.63 -21.30 -16.46
C LEU A 56 -11.40 -21.00 -17.95
N GLN A 57 -10.16 -21.09 -18.41
CA GLN A 57 -9.81 -20.93 -19.82
C GLN A 57 -10.50 -21.98 -20.71
N GLN A 58 -10.57 -23.23 -20.29
CA GLN A 58 -11.32 -24.29 -20.98
C GLN A 58 -12.83 -23.99 -21.13
N LYS A 59 -13.35 -23.06 -20.33
CA LYS A 59 -14.71 -22.56 -20.39
C LYS A 59 -14.83 -21.18 -21.05
N ALA A 60 -13.74 -20.69 -21.68
CA ALA A 60 -13.63 -19.36 -22.26
C ALA A 60 -13.95 -18.24 -21.26
N MET A 61 -13.57 -18.44 -19.98
CA MET A 61 -13.78 -17.46 -18.91
C MET A 61 -12.45 -16.90 -18.43
N HIS A 62 -12.38 -15.58 -18.24
CA HIS A 62 -11.31 -14.91 -17.52
C HIS A 62 -11.89 -14.15 -16.34
N LEU A 63 -11.39 -14.43 -15.14
CA LEU A 63 -11.88 -13.81 -13.90
C LEU A 63 -10.79 -13.01 -13.21
N THR A 64 -11.17 -11.83 -12.72
CA THR A 64 -10.33 -11.01 -11.86
C THR A 64 -10.88 -11.04 -10.45
N MET A 65 -10.06 -11.42 -9.48
CA MET A 65 -10.45 -11.50 -8.07
C MET A 65 -9.46 -10.76 -7.20
N LEU A 66 -9.98 -10.12 -6.16
CA LEU A 66 -9.20 -9.53 -5.09
C LEU A 66 -9.01 -10.58 -4.00
N VAL A 67 -7.78 -10.73 -3.54
CA VAL A 67 -7.42 -11.66 -2.48
C VAL A 67 -6.86 -10.86 -1.33
N GLY A 68 -7.45 -11.05 -0.16
CA GLY A 68 -7.07 -10.39 1.07
C GLY A 68 -7.37 -11.28 2.27
N TRP A 69 -7.10 -10.79 3.47
CA TRP A 69 -7.31 -11.54 4.71
C TRP A 69 -8.35 -10.80 5.55
N GLU A 70 -9.39 -11.51 5.99
CA GLU A 70 -10.47 -10.94 6.81
C GLU A 70 -9.96 -10.61 8.22
N LYS A 71 -9.12 -11.52 8.74
CA LYS A 71 -8.42 -11.41 10.01
C LYS A 71 -6.92 -11.50 9.78
N PRO A 72 -6.27 -10.39 9.37
CA PRO A 72 -4.85 -10.41 9.06
C PRO A 72 -4.00 -10.55 10.34
N PHE A 73 -3.75 -11.78 10.79
CA PHE A 73 -2.86 -12.06 11.92
C PHE A 73 -1.38 -11.94 11.49
N PRO A 74 -0.47 -11.54 12.40
CA PRO A 74 0.95 -11.35 12.09
C PRO A 74 1.77 -12.65 12.09
N THR A 75 1.18 -13.79 12.50
CA THR A 75 1.89 -15.06 12.75
C THR A 75 1.71 -16.13 11.67
N GLY A 76 1.12 -15.80 10.52
CA GLY A 76 0.88 -16.81 9.46
C GLY A 76 -0.07 -17.94 9.85
N GLN A 77 -0.80 -17.80 10.96
CA GLN A 77 -1.89 -18.72 11.28
C GLN A 77 -3.00 -18.61 10.23
N SER A 78 -3.70 -19.71 9.98
CA SER A 78 -4.80 -19.84 9.02
C SER A 78 -5.85 -18.76 9.24
N SER A 79 -5.59 -17.62 8.61
CA SER A 79 -6.40 -16.43 8.67
C SER A 79 -7.53 -16.62 7.69
N ASP A 80 -8.75 -16.23 8.09
CA ASP A 80 -9.91 -16.30 7.22
C ASP A 80 -9.59 -15.50 5.94
N LEU A 81 -9.39 -16.22 4.84
CA LEU A 81 -9.10 -15.64 3.55
C LEU A 81 -10.34 -14.86 3.10
N THR A 82 -10.16 -13.81 2.34
CA THR A 82 -11.23 -13.05 1.69
C THR A 82 -10.95 -13.02 0.20
N VAL A 83 -11.90 -13.51 -0.60
CA VAL A 83 -11.79 -13.53 -2.06
C VAL A 83 -13.00 -12.84 -2.64
N ILE A 84 -12.79 -11.67 -3.24
CA ILE A 84 -13.88 -10.82 -3.77
C ILE A 84 -13.74 -10.78 -5.29
N PRO A 85 -14.75 -11.23 -6.06
CA PRO A 85 -14.73 -11.05 -7.51
C PRO A 85 -14.85 -9.56 -7.87
N VAL A 86 -14.01 -9.09 -8.80
CA VAL A 86 -14.08 -7.71 -9.29
C VAL A 86 -15.33 -7.51 -10.14
N THR A 87 -15.64 -8.46 -11.02
CA THR A 87 -16.79 -8.42 -11.92
C THR A 87 -18.00 -9.18 -11.34
N ALA A 88 -19.19 -8.79 -11.78
CA ALA A 88 -20.41 -9.52 -11.41
C ALA A 88 -20.37 -10.86 -12.11
N LEU A 89 -20.49 -11.95 -11.34
CA LEU A 89 -20.54 -13.29 -11.90
C LEU A 89 -22.00 -13.71 -12.07
N ASP A 90 -22.34 -14.16 -13.27
CA ASP A 90 -23.63 -14.79 -13.53
C ASP A 90 -23.80 -16.06 -12.69
N ARG A 91 -25.04 -16.47 -12.44
CA ARG A 91 -25.34 -17.65 -11.62
C ARG A 91 -24.68 -18.93 -12.16
N GLU A 92 -24.57 -19.06 -13.48
CA GLU A 92 -23.93 -20.21 -14.13
C GLU A 92 -22.40 -20.19 -14.00
N SER A 93 -21.81 -19.03 -14.29
CA SER A 93 -20.38 -18.75 -14.13
C SER A 93 -19.93 -18.97 -12.68
N ARG A 94 -20.75 -18.52 -11.72
CA ARG A 94 -20.54 -18.73 -10.28
C ARG A 94 -20.53 -20.21 -9.90
N LYS A 95 -21.56 -20.97 -10.29
CA LYS A 95 -21.62 -22.42 -10.02
C LYS A 95 -20.44 -23.15 -10.65
N THR A 96 -20.00 -22.71 -11.82
CA THR A 96 -18.85 -23.30 -12.52
C THR A 96 -17.57 -23.03 -11.74
N LEU A 97 -17.35 -21.79 -11.30
CA LEU A 97 -16.21 -21.40 -10.48
C LEU A 97 -16.17 -22.17 -9.15
N GLU A 98 -17.27 -22.23 -8.40
CA GLU A 98 -17.38 -22.95 -7.13
C GLU A 98 -16.97 -24.43 -7.29
N ARG A 99 -17.47 -25.10 -8.34
CA ARG A 99 -17.09 -26.50 -8.65
C ARG A 99 -15.62 -26.66 -9.03
N ILE A 100 -15.04 -25.70 -9.75
CA ILE A 100 -13.62 -25.75 -10.15
C ILE A 100 -12.74 -25.62 -8.90
N ILE A 101 -13.05 -24.68 -8.01
CA ILE A 101 -12.30 -24.46 -6.78
C ILE A 101 -12.49 -25.64 -5.82
N GLU A 102 -13.69 -26.19 -5.69
CA GLU A 102 -13.92 -27.39 -4.87
C GLU A 102 -13.12 -28.61 -5.38
N LYS A 103 -12.96 -28.74 -6.70
CA LYS A 103 -12.07 -29.77 -7.26
C LYS A 103 -10.60 -29.46 -6.99
N ALA A 104 -10.20 -28.20 -7.09
CA ALA A 104 -8.84 -27.76 -6.79
C ALA A 104 -8.49 -27.96 -5.32
N SER A 105 -9.43 -27.69 -4.40
CA SER A 105 -9.24 -27.88 -2.95
C SER A 105 -8.99 -29.33 -2.60
N ARG A 106 -9.78 -30.25 -3.17
CA ARG A 106 -9.58 -31.70 -2.98
C ARG A 106 -8.27 -32.19 -3.60
N LYS A 107 -7.85 -31.64 -4.75
CA LYS A 107 -6.68 -32.11 -5.50
C LYS A 107 -5.35 -31.59 -4.98
N PHE A 108 -5.34 -30.36 -4.48
CA PHE A 108 -4.12 -29.65 -4.08
C PHE A 108 -4.12 -29.26 -2.60
N SER A 109 -5.05 -29.80 -1.82
CA SER A 109 -5.24 -29.47 -0.40
C SER A 109 -5.39 -27.96 -0.16
N LEU A 110 -6.06 -27.25 -1.09
CA LEU A 110 -6.43 -25.87 -0.87
C LEU A 110 -7.36 -25.83 0.35
N GLY A 111 -7.04 -25.02 1.35
CA GLY A 111 -7.85 -24.93 2.57
C GLY A 111 -9.31 -24.61 2.26
N GLN A 112 -10.25 -25.14 3.07
CA GLN A 112 -11.68 -24.82 2.97
C GLN A 112 -11.96 -23.32 3.03
N SER A 113 -11.04 -22.55 3.64
CA SER A 113 -11.01 -21.10 3.66
C SER A 113 -11.17 -20.47 2.28
N TRP A 114 -10.67 -21.05 1.18
CA TRP A 114 -10.86 -20.49 -0.16
C TRP A 114 -12.30 -20.60 -0.67
N VAL A 115 -12.98 -21.70 -0.34
CA VAL A 115 -14.37 -21.93 -0.74
C VAL A 115 -15.29 -21.01 0.06
N ASP A 116 -15.06 -20.93 1.37
CA ASP A 116 -15.82 -20.08 2.28
C ASP A 116 -15.59 -18.59 1.98
N ALA A 117 -14.32 -18.21 1.73
CA ALA A 117 -13.93 -16.86 1.34
C ALA A 117 -14.62 -16.40 0.06
N LEU A 118 -14.70 -17.28 -0.94
CA LEU A 118 -15.38 -16.96 -2.19
C LEU A 118 -16.88 -16.81 -1.92
N ALA A 119 -17.50 -17.73 -1.20
CA ALA A 119 -18.93 -17.64 -0.89
C ALA A 119 -19.28 -16.34 -0.16
N ALA A 120 -18.46 -15.95 0.82
CA ALA A 120 -18.61 -14.71 1.58
C ALA A 120 -18.36 -13.45 0.73
N GLY A 121 -17.30 -13.44 -0.08
CA GLY A 121 -16.94 -12.29 -0.92
C GLY A 121 -17.95 -12.00 -2.03
N GLN A 122 -18.70 -13.01 -2.49
CA GLN A 122 -19.81 -12.81 -3.44
C GLN A 122 -20.97 -12.04 -2.80
N LEU A 123 -21.31 -12.34 -1.53
CA LEU A 123 -22.42 -11.72 -0.83
C LEU A 123 -22.09 -10.27 -0.43
N GLN A 124 -20.83 -10.01 -0.07
CA GLN A 124 -20.37 -8.71 0.44
C GLN A 124 -19.92 -7.74 -0.65
N ARG A 125 -20.00 -8.12 -1.94
CA ARG A 125 -19.46 -7.33 -3.05
C ARG A 125 -19.99 -5.90 -3.09
N HIS A 126 -21.30 -5.71 -2.89
CA HIS A 126 -21.93 -4.38 -2.90
C HIS A 126 -21.42 -3.48 -1.78
N SER A 127 -21.14 -4.04 -0.60
CA SER A 127 -20.55 -3.28 0.52
C SER A 127 -19.07 -2.96 0.29
N ASN A 128 -18.41 -3.68 -0.62
CA ASN A 128 -16.97 -3.61 -0.84
C ASN A 128 -16.58 -2.83 -2.10
N GLU A 129 -17.50 -2.09 -2.74
CA GLU A 129 -17.24 -1.37 -4.00
C GLU A 129 -16.05 -0.41 -3.90
N TYR A 130 -15.98 0.38 -2.84
CA TYR A 130 -14.85 1.28 -2.61
C TYR A 130 -13.51 0.53 -2.42
N ILE A 131 -13.52 -0.61 -1.72
CA ILE A 131 -12.32 -1.46 -1.59
C ILE A 131 -11.89 -1.96 -2.97
N ILE A 132 -12.85 -2.41 -3.78
CA ILE A 132 -12.58 -2.93 -5.13
C ILE A 132 -11.92 -1.86 -6.00
N GLU A 133 -12.46 -0.64 -6.01
CA GLU A 133 -11.85 0.44 -6.77
C GLU A 133 -10.44 0.78 -6.30
N GLN A 134 -10.19 0.87 -4.99
CA GLN A 134 -8.86 1.17 -4.47
C GLN A 134 -7.85 0.06 -4.79
N SER A 135 -8.26 -1.21 -4.68
CA SER A 135 -7.42 -2.35 -5.07
C SER A 135 -7.09 -2.36 -6.56
N LEU A 136 -8.05 -2.01 -7.43
CA LEU A 136 -7.80 -1.85 -8.86
C LEU A 136 -6.85 -0.69 -9.16
N ARG A 137 -6.99 0.44 -8.45
CA ARG A 137 -6.06 1.58 -8.57
C ARG A 137 -4.65 1.21 -8.10
N GLN A 138 -4.52 0.39 -7.05
CA GLN A 138 -3.24 -0.14 -6.58
C GLN A 138 -2.61 -1.09 -7.59
N ASN A 139 -3.42 -1.88 -8.30
CA ASN A 139 -3.02 -2.83 -9.35
C ASN A 139 -1.84 -3.75 -8.95
N GLU A 140 -1.85 -4.23 -7.71
CA GLU A 140 -0.84 -5.16 -7.23
C GLU A 140 -1.24 -6.59 -7.62
N ILE A 141 -0.62 -7.11 -8.66
CA ILE A 141 -0.90 -8.45 -9.20
C ILE A 141 -0.16 -9.50 -8.38
N LEU A 142 -0.90 -10.41 -7.77
CA LEU A 142 -0.36 -11.56 -7.03
C LEU A 142 -0.18 -12.78 -7.93
N PHE A 143 -1.11 -12.98 -8.88
CA PHE A 143 -1.09 -14.08 -9.84
C PHE A 143 -1.82 -13.65 -11.11
N SER A 144 -1.30 -14.01 -12.28
CA SER A 144 -1.95 -13.72 -13.55
C SER A 144 -1.67 -14.82 -14.55
N GLU A 145 -2.73 -15.43 -15.06
CA GLU A 145 -2.72 -16.37 -16.18
C GLU A 145 -3.99 -16.17 -17.02
N GLU A 146 -4.05 -16.80 -18.20
CA GLU A 146 -5.08 -16.57 -19.23
C GLU A 146 -6.53 -16.73 -18.76
N GLY A 147 -6.79 -17.50 -17.70
CA GLY A 147 -8.14 -17.68 -17.14
C GLY A 147 -8.37 -17.01 -15.77
N LEU A 148 -7.34 -16.51 -15.11
CA LEU A 148 -7.44 -16.00 -13.74
C LEU A 148 -6.37 -14.93 -13.46
N THR A 149 -6.84 -13.77 -13.01
CA THR A 149 -6.00 -12.73 -12.43
C THR A 149 -6.39 -12.53 -10.96
N LEU A 150 -5.40 -12.62 -10.06
CA LEU A 150 -5.54 -12.30 -8.65
C LEU A 150 -4.80 -11.00 -8.34
N LEU A 151 -5.50 -10.08 -7.70
CA LEU A 151 -4.96 -8.82 -7.22
C LEU A 151 -4.96 -8.82 -5.68
N SER A 152 -4.02 -8.11 -5.09
CA SER A 152 -3.99 -7.85 -3.66
C SER A 152 -5.11 -6.87 -3.28
N ILE A 153 -5.72 -7.04 -2.10
CA ILE A 153 -6.59 -6.02 -1.52
C ILE A 153 -5.78 -4.75 -1.22
N ASP A 154 -6.46 -3.60 -1.13
CA ASP A 154 -5.83 -2.31 -0.82
C ASP A 154 -5.01 -2.40 0.49
N ARG A 155 -3.77 -1.92 0.42
CA ARG A 155 -2.83 -1.93 1.56
C ARG A 155 -3.30 -1.05 2.70
N VAL A 156 -3.98 0.07 2.40
CA VAL A 156 -4.53 0.94 3.44
C VAL A 156 -5.67 0.23 4.17
N TYR A 157 -6.56 -0.47 3.44
CA TYR A 157 -7.57 -1.33 4.03
C TYR A 157 -6.96 -2.39 4.94
N MET A 158 -5.94 -3.13 4.47
CA MET A 158 -5.28 -4.18 5.26
C MET A 158 -4.65 -3.63 6.54
N LEU A 159 -3.94 -2.50 6.45
CA LEU A 159 -3.38 -1.80 7.60
C LEU A 159 -4.47 -1.38 8.58
N LYS A 160 -5.54 -0.74 8.09
CA LYS A 160 -6.63 -0.27 8.95
C LYS A 160 -7.37 -1.43 9.62
N ARG A 161 -7.62 -2.53 8.90
CA ARG A 161 -8.22 -3.75 9.44
C ARG A 161 -7.37 -4.33 10.57
N ARG A 162 -6.04 -4.38 10.41
CA ARG A 162 -5.14 -4.79 11.50
C ARG A 162 -5.27 -3.88 12.72
N LEU A 163 -5.20 -2.56 12.52
CA LEU A 163 -5.36 -1.60 13.61
C LEU A 163 -6.71 -1.74 14.33
N CYS A 164 -7.77 -2.00 13.59
CA CYS A 164 -9.10 -2.27 14.14
C CYS A 164 -9.09 -3.54 15.02
N MET A 165 -8.48 -4.63 14.57
CA MET A 165 -8.40 -5.86 15.38
C MET A 165 -7.58 -5.66 16.66
N LEU A 166 -6.50 -4.88 16.59
CA LEU A 166 -5.71 -4.48 17.77
C LEU A 166 -6.53 -3.63 18.74
N SER A 167 -7.37 -2.73 18.23
CA SER A 167 -8.26 -1.88 19.03
C SER A 167 -9.32 -2.66 19.79
N HIS A 168 -9.84 -3.74 19.23
CA HIS A 168 -10.89 -4.55 19.85
C HIS A 168 -10.34 -5.65 20.78
N GLY A 169 -9.02 -5.74 20.95
CA GLY A 169 -8.38 -6.72 21.84
C GLY A 169 -8.69 -8.18 21.48
N THR A 170 -9.08 -8.46 20.23
CA THR A 170 -9.54 -9.79 19.79
C THR A 170 -8.38 -10.78 19.56
N THR A 171 -7.17 -10.45 20.04
CA THR A 171 -5.95 -11.17 19.69
C THR A 171 -5.52 -12.11 20.81
N ARG A 172 -5.41 -13.41 20.48
CA ARG A 172 -4.75 -14.42 21.34
C ARG A 172 -3.21 -14.32 21.31
N ILE A 173 -2.69 -13.45 20.43
CA ILE A 173 -1.27 -13.23 20.15
C ILE A 173 -0.76 -12.05 20.99
N PRO A 174 0.52 -12.04 21.43
CA PRO A 174 1.10 -10.89 22.14
C PRO A 174 0.92 -9.57 21.38
N GLU A 175 0.52 -8.53 22.11
CA GLU A 175 0.27 -7.19 21.56
C GLU A 175 1.49 -6.63 20.81
N GLU A 176 2.69 -6.88 21.33
CA GLU A 176 3.97 -6.41 20.79
C GLU A 176 4.23 -6.93 19.35
N THR A 177 3.96 -8.21 19.09
CA THR A 177 4.09 -8.81 17.76
C THR A 177 3.14 -8.13 16.78
N TYR A 178 1.93 -7.82 17.24
CA TYR A 178 0.91 -7.16 16.43
C TYR A 178 1.30 -5.72 16.09
N ILE A 179 1.83 -4.98 17.08
CA ILE A 179 2.36 -3.63 16.90
C ILE A 179 3.52 -3.64 15.90
N SER A 180 4.50 -4.54 16.06
CA SER A 180 5.63 -4.67 15.15
C SER A 180 5.19 -4.91 13.70
N SER A 181 4.19 -5.77 13.51
CA SER A 181 3.60 -6.04 12.20
C SER A 181 2.85 -4.85 11.62
N CYS A 182 2.08 -4.10 12.43
CA CYS A 182 1.43 -2.87 12.01
C CYS A 182 2.45 -1.81 11.60
N VAL A 183 3.56 -1.68 12.34
CA VAL A 183 4.67 -0.78 12.04
C VAL A 183 5.34 -1.16 10.70
N HIS A 184 5.50 -2.45 10.43
CA HIS A 184 6.02 -2.94 9.16
C HIS A 184 5.09 -2.61 7.99
N LEU A 185 3.79 -2.92 8.11
CA LEU A 185 2.76 -2.55 7.12
C LEU A 185 2.73 -1.04 6.85
N LEU A 186 2.77 -0.25 7.92
CA LEU A 186 2.77 1.20 7.85
C LEU A 186 3.98 1.68 7.05
N ARG A 187 5.17 1.13 7.32
CA ARG A 187 6.40 1.46 6.58
C ARG A 187 6.28 1.14 5.09
N GLN A 188 5.78 -0.05 4.76
CA GLN A 188 5.62 -0.48 3.36
C GLN A 188 4.59 0.39 2.63
N THR A 189 3.47 0.70 3.28
CA THR A 189 2.41 1.53 2.72
C THR A 189 2.90 2.96 2.49
N ILE A 190 3.62 3.55 3.47
CA ILE A 190 4.23 4.88 3.34
C ILE A 190 5.24 4.91 2.18
N LYS A 191 6.14 3.92 2.09
CA LYS A 191 7.13 3.83 1.00
C LYS A 191 6.45 3.80 -0.37
N HIS A 192 5.35 3.05 -0.50
CA HIS A 192 4.59 2.96 -1.74
C HIS A 192 3.89 4.28 -2.09
N LEU A 193 3.40 5.01 -1.08
CA LEU A 193 2.73 6.30 -1.23
C LEU A 193 3.70 7.47 -1.11
N GLN A 194 4.82 7.41 -1.84
CA GLN A 194 5.81 8.50 -1.98
C GLN A 194 6.50 8.94 -0.68
N GLY A 195 6.45 8.12 0.37
CA GLY A 195 7.13 8.39 1.64
C GLY A 195 6.41 9.37 2.56
N ARG A 196 5.18 9.79 2.24
CA ARG A 196 4.43 10.76 3.07
C ARG A 196 3.79 10.07 4.29
N PRO A 197 3.88 10.68 5.48
CA PRO A 197 3.21 10.14 6.65
C PRO A 197 1.70 10.38 6.60
N PHE A 198 0.95 9.50 7.25
CA PHE A 198 -0.50 9.59 7.33
C PHE A 198 -0.94 10.54 8.43
N SER A 199 -2.07 11.22 8.25
CA SER A 199 -2.68 11.98 9.35
C SER A 199 -3.56 11.06 10.22
N LYS A 200 -3.73 11.40 11.49
CA LYS A 200 -4.74 10.72 12.34
C LYS A 200 -6.13 10.74 11.70
N ALA A 201 -6.54 11.89 11.17
CA ALA A 201 -7.85 12.07 10.57
C ALA A 201 -8.08 11.18 9.33
N PHE A 202 -7.01 10.83 8.61
CA PHE A 202 -7.10 9.90 7.48
C PHE A 202 -7.65 8.54 7.91
N PHE A 203 -7.15 7.95 9.00
CA PHE A 203 -7.64 6.65 9.47
C PHE A 203 -9.11 6.69 9.90
N HIS A 204 -9.59 7.82 10.40
CA HIS A 204 -11.00 8.00 10.77
C HIS A 204 -11.94 8.28 9.59
N ARG A 205 -11.42 8.65 8.41
CA ARG A 205 -12.20 8.97 7.21
C ARG A 205 -12.16 7.89 6.11
N VAL A 206 -11.17 7.00 6.18
CA VAL A 206 -10.95 5.99 5.16
C VAL A 206 -11.49 4.67 5.68
N TYR A 207 -12.44 4.06 4.98
CA TYR A 207 -13.19 2.87 5.43
C TYR A 207 -13.90 3.11 6.78
N ASP A 208 -14.88 4.01 6.80
CA ASP A 208 -15.58 4.47 8.01
C ASP A 208 -16.19 3.35 8.85
N HIS A 209 -16.49 2.19 8.26
CA HIS A 209 -17.00 1.01 8.96
C HIS A 209 -15.95 0.28 9.82
N LEU A 210 -14.67 0.65 9.74
CA LEU A 210 -13.60 0.11 10.57
C LEU A 210 -13.22 1.14 11.64
N ASP A 211 -13.62 0.92 12.87
CA ASP A 211 -13.28 1.83 13.98
C ASP A 211 -11.91 1.49 14.58
N VAL A 212 -11.07 2.51 14.71
CA VAL A 212 -9.71 2.38 15.26
C VAL A 212 -9.57 3.32 16.46
N SER A 213 -9.22 2.77 17.63
CA SER A 213 -8.95 3.56 18.83
C SER A 213 -7.71 4.45 18.65
N ASP A 214 -7.85 5.70 19.08
CA ASP A 214 -6.77 6.68 19.11
C ASP A 214 -5.56 6.21 19.93
N GLN A 215 -5.80 5.44 20.99
CA GLN A 215 -4.73 4.90 21.84
C GLN A 215 -3.84 3.94 21.05
N VAL A 216 -4.42 3.13 20.18
CA VAL A 216 -3.69 2.19 19.31
C VAL A 216 -2.89 2.95 18.27
N LEU A 217 -3.47 4.00 17.66
CA LEU A 217 -2.75 4.84 16.70
C LEU A 217 -1.51 5.49 17.34
N VAL A 218 -1.62 5.99 18.58
CA VAL A 218 -0.49 6.56 19.32
C VAL A 218 0.58 5.51 19.59
N LYS A 219 0.20 4.33 20.11
CA LYS A 219 1.14 3.21 20.34
C LYS A 219 1.92 2.82 19.09
N VAL A 220 1.22 2.65 17.97
CA VAL A 220 1.85 2.28 16.68
C VAL A 220 2.73 3.41 16.15
N ALA A 221 2.31 4.67 16.31
CA ALA A 221 3.12 5.82 15.91
C ALA A 221 4.42 5.93 16.73
N ASP A 222 4.34 5.73 18.05
CA ASP A 222 5.50 5.75 18.94
C ASP A 222 6.46 4.58 18.64
N ALA A 223 5.92 3.38 18.40
CA ALA A 223 6.72 2.22 17.99
C ALA A 223 7.40 2.46 16.62
N TYR A 224 6.68 3.03 15.65
CA TYR A 224 7.23 3.39 14.35
C TYR A 224 8.35 4.44 14.47
N ARG A 225 8.13 5.48 15.28
CA ARG A 225 9.11 6.53 15.54
C ARG A 225 10.36 5.98 16.22
N THR A 226 10.20 5.06 17.15
CA THR A 226 11.31 4.37 17.84
C THR A 226 12.12 3.53 16.86
N LYS A 227 11.45 2.78 15.96
CA LYS A 227 12.11 1.86 15.02
C LYS A 227 12.80 2.59 13.85
N TYR A 228 12.16 3.61 13.28
CA TYR A 228 12.62 4.24 12.04
C TYR A 228 13.08 5.69 12.18
N ARG A 229 13.00 6.29 13.39
CA ARG A 229 13.35 7.70 13.67
C ARG A 229 12.65 8.70 12.74
N GLN A 230 11.48 8.33 12.23
CA GLN A 230 10.63 9.12 11.36
C GLN A 230 9.19 9.04 11.87
N ASP A 231 8.40 10.09 11.65
CA ASP A 231 6.98 10.05 11.98
C ASP A 231 6.22 9.31 10.86
N GLY A 232 5.48 8.26 11.21
CA GLY A 232 4.62 7.53 10.27
C GLY A 232 3.17 8.01 10.31
N ILE A 233 2.73 8.49 11.48
CA ILE A 233 1.40 9.03 11.74
C ILE A 233 1.54 10.39 12.40
N VAL A 234 1.00 11.42 11.77
CA VAL A 234 1.01 12.80 12.26
C VAL A 234 -0.29 13.07 13.01
N PHE A 235 -0.15 13.36 14.29
CA PHE A 235 -1.20 13.94 15.10
C PHE A 235 -1.14 15.45 14.91
N GLN A 236 -2.18 16.06 14.34
CA GLN A 236 -2.29 17.51 14.33
C GLN A 236 -2.29 17.96 15.80
N ARG A 237 -1.12 18.43 16.26
CA ARG A 237 -1.05 19.17 17.51
C ARG A 237 -1.85 20.42 17.24
N VAL A 238 -3.06 20.48 17.80
CA VAL A 238 -3.73 21.75 18.06
C VAL A 238 -2.67 22.53 18.81
N HIS A 239 -2.01 23.47 18.14
CA HIS A 239 -1.23 24.45 18.85
C HIS A 239 -2.28 25.14 19.71
N GLN A 240 -2.36 24.76 20.98
CA GLN A 240 -2.85 25.66 22.00
C GLN A 240 -2.05 26.91 21.74
N LYS A 241 -2.75 27.91 21.18
CA LYS A 241 -2.24 29.25 21.00
C LYS A 241 -1.73 29.58 22.39
N GLN A 242 -0.41 29.53 22.60
CA GLN A 242 0.18 30.13 23.77
C GLN A 242 -0.32 31.56 23.69
N GLU A 243 -1.24 31.90 24.58
CA GLU A 243 -1.53 33.27 24.93
C GLU A 243 -0.19 33.84 25.35
N CYS A 244 0.50 34.41 24.37
CA CYS A 244 1.56 35.34 24.60
C CYS A 244 0.88 36.40 25.45
N GLN A 245 1.12 36.32 26.76
CA GLN A 245 0.77 37.34 27.72
C GLN A 245 1.46 38.62 27.23
N ARG A 246 0.78 39.34 26.34
CA ARG A 246 1.02 40.75 26.14
C ARG A 246 0.58 41.38 27.46
N ARG A 247 1.54 41.46 28.39
CA ARG A 247 1.50 42.37 29.54
C ARG A 247 1.11 43.74 28.98
N SER A 248 -0.16 44.09 29.10
CA SER A 248 -0.61 45.46 28.91
C SER A 248 -0.05 46.24 30.11
N PRO A 249 0.79 47.28 29.89
CA PRO A 249 1.05 48.20 30.96
C PRO A 249 -0.23 48.97 31.23
N PHE A 250 -0.64 48.95 32.49
CA PHE A 250 -1.62 49.81 33.13
C PHE A 250 -1.67 51.21 32.49
N ARG A 251 -2.88 51.65 32.14
CA ARG A 251 -3.15 53.03 31.72
C ARG A 251 -4.18 53.65 32.66
N GLY A 252 -3.77 54.74 33.33
CA GLY A 252 -4.65 55.75 33.92
C GLY A 252 -3.83 56.81 34.68
N PRO A 253 -4.33 58.06 34.88
CA PRO A 253 -5.62 58.62 34.44
C PRO A 253 -5.52 59.92 33.59
N ARG A 254 -6.69 60.34 33.11
CA ARG A 254 -7.04 61.41 32.15
C ARG A 254 -6.79 62.83 32.67
N VAL A 255 -6.47 63.80 31.77
CA VAL A 255 -7.10 65.15 31.63
C VAL A 255 -6.79 65.70 30.23
N GLY A 256 -7.75 66.36 29.53
CA GLY A 256 -7.40 67.29 28.43
C GLY A 256 -8.30 67.33 27.17
N ARG A 257 -9.47 67.94 27.33
CA ARG A 257 -10.43 68.52 26.36
C ARG A 257 -9.96 68.90 24.92
N ARG A 258 -10.87 68.64 23.94
CA ARG A 258 -11.41 69.51 22.85
C ARG A 258 -11.18 69.14 21.36
N GLN A 259 -12.32 68.81 20.71
CA GLN A 259 -12.86 69.28 19.40
C GLN A 259 -12.40 68.69 18.03
N GLN A 260 -13.44 68.20 17.30
CA GLN A 260 -13.71 68.19 15.83
C GLN A 260 -12.70 67.46 14.89
N GLN A 261 -13.02 66.78 13.78
CA GLN A 261 -14.18 66.12 13.11
C GLN A 261 -13.54 65.19 12.02
N PRO A 262 -14.26 64.36 11.23
CA PRO A 262 -13.74 63.08 10.68
C PRO A 262 -13.32 63.12 9.19
N ILE A 263 -12.29 62.35 8.82
CA ILE A 263 -12.01 61.91 7.43
C ILE A 263 -11.43 60.48 7.46
N PRO A 264 -11.95 59.50 6.68
CA PRO A 264 -11.35 58.18 6.50
C PRO A 264 -10.34 58.24 5.33
N PRO A 265 -9.30 57.38 5.24
CA PRO A 265 -9.53 56.07 4.60
C PRO A 265 -8.51 54.96 4.98
N ARG A 266 -8.75 53.80 4.35
CA ARG A 266 -7.85 52.65 4.11
C ARG A 266 -7.90 51.54 5.16
N SER A 267 -8.92 50.70 4.96
CA SER A 267 -8.83 49.24 5.06
C SER A 267 -7.42 48.72 4.79
N GLY A 268 -6.68 48.43 5.85
CA GLY A 268 -5.44 47.66 5.79
C GLY A 268 -5.80 46.22 5.47
N THR A 269 -5.63 45.85 4.20
CA THR A 269 -5.52 44.44 3.81
C THR A 269 -4.37 43.80 4.58
N PRO A 270 -4.56 42.68 5.30
CA PRO A 270 -3.44 41.97 5.89
C PRO A 270 -2.54 41.47 4.76
N LEU A 271 -1.25 41.80 4.86
CA LEU A 271 -0.19 41.33 3.97
C LEU A 271 -0.34 39.82 3.73
N ARG A 272 -0.44 39.46 2.45
CA ARG A 272 -0.45 38.09 1.94
C ARG A 272 0.62 37.26 2.65
N ARG A 273 0.21 36.41 3.59
CA ARG A 273 0.95 35.17 3.86
C ARG A 273 0.84 34.35 2.59
N GLY A 274 1.98 33.95 2.03
CA GLY A 274 2.01 33.01 0.91
C GLY A 274 1.24 31.73 1.23
N PRO A 275 0.83 30.97 0.20
CA PRO A 275 0.09 29.72 0.38
C PRO A 275 0.88 28.80 1.30
N THR A 276 0.23 28.34 2.37
CA THR A 276 0.83 27.41 3.33
C THR A 276 1.02 26.08 2.62
N THR A 277 2.26 25.59 2.54
CA THR A 277 2.53 24.25 2.01
C THR A 277 1.78 23.21 2.85
N PRO A 278 0.99 22.32 2.23
CA PRO A 278 0.26 21.29 2.94
C PRO A 278 1.23 20.37 3.70
N VAL A 279 0.91 20.05 4.95
CA VAL A 279 1.75 19.24 5.84
C VAL A 279 1.43 17.75 5.68
N SER A 280 0.23 17.41 5.19
CA SER A 280 -0.21 16.03 4.93
C SER A 280 -0.92 15.90 3.59
N ALA A 281 -0.98 14.67 3.06
CA ALA A 281 -1.72 14.34 1.83
C ALA A 281 -3.23 14.62 1.94
N SER A 282 -3.77 14.68 3.16
CA SER A 282 -5.16 15.04 3.46
C SER A 282 -5.47 16.54 3.25
N ASP A 283 -4.44 17.38 3.17
CA ASP A 283 -4.58 18.84 3.07
C ASP A 283 -4.76 19.31 1.61
N VAL A 284 -4.67 18.38 0.64
CA VAL A 284 -4.91 18.65 -0.77
C VAL A 284 -6.38 18.39 -1.06
N THR A 285 -7.16 19.47 -1.18
CA THR A 285 -8.53 19.41 -1.71
C THR A 285 -8.49 19.68 -3.22
N PRO A 286 -9.50 19.26 -4.01
CA PRO A 286 -9.55 19.57 -5.45
C PRO A 286 -9.47 21.06 -5.78
N ILE A 287 -9.79 21.95 -4.82
CA ILE A 287 -9.72 23.41 -4.97
C ILE A 287 -8.27 23.92 -4.88
N THR A 288 -7.42 23.32 -4.03
CA THR A 288 -6.02 23.75 -3.89
C THR A 288 -5.10 23.15 -4.97
N ARG A 289 -5.51 22.06 -5.64
CA ARG A 289 -4.73 21.41 -6.71
C ARG A 289 -4.40 22.36 -7.87
N ASN A 290 -5.32 23.25 -8.27
CA ASN A 290 -5.10 24.17 -9.38
C ASN A 290 -4.10 25.30 -9.03
N GLU A 291 -3.99 25.66 -7.75
CA GLU A 291 -3.08 26.69 -7.26
C GLU A 291 -1.62 26.18 -7.17
N TRP A 292 -1.41 24.87 -7.03
CA TRP A 292 -0.08 24.24 -7.02
C TRP A 292 0.50 23.96 -8.42
N ASN A 293 -0.32 23.93 -9.47
CA ASN A 293 0.16 23.74 -10.85
C ASN A 293 1.07 24.89 -11.35
N ILE A 294 1.03 26.06 -10.69
CA ILE A 294 1.89 27.22 -11.03
C ILE A 294 3.36 26.96 -10.65
N LEU A 295 3.63 26.04 -9.71
CA LEU A 295 4.98 25.68 -9.27
C LEU A 295 5.59 24.52 -10.08
N ILE A 296 4.79 23.85 -10.91
CA ILE A 296 5.25 22.81 -11.83
C ILE A 296 5.53 23.49 -13.17
N GLY A 297 6.75 24.00 -13.34
CA GLY A 297 7.17 24.59 -14.60
C GLY A 297 7.14 23.57 -15.76
N PRO A 298 7.05 24.03 -17.02
CA PRO A 298 7.00 23.16 -18.21
C PRO A 298 8.22 22.24 -18.37
N GLU A 299 9.32 22.51 -17.65
CA GLU A 299 10.52 21.68 -17.56
C GLU A 299 10.25 20.29 -16.92
N PHE A 300 9.25 20.16 -16.04
CA PHE A 300 8.93 18.88 -15.38
C PHE A 300 8.18 17.89 -16.27
N HIS A 301 7.49 18.38 -17.31
CA HIS A 301 6.77 17.55 -18.28
C HIS A 301 7.65 17.04 -19.42
N GLN A 302 8.93 17.43 -19.48
CA GLN A 302 9.84 17.00 -20.56
C GLN A 302 10.24 15.52 -20.50
N ASN A 303 9.84 14.78 -19.46
CA ASN A 303 10.13 13.36 -19.33
C ASN A 303 8.94 12.44 -19.62
N GLU A 304 7.89 12.95 -20.27
CA GLU A 304 6.94 12.07 -20.95
C GLU A 304 7.67 11.40 -22.12
N ARG A 305 8.04 10.13 -21.93
CA ARG A 305 8.46 9.26 -23.03
C ARG A 305 7.36 9.34 -24.08
N THR A 306 7.68 9.94 -25.23
CA THR A 306 6.83 9.93 -26.41
C THR A 306 6.61 8.47 -26.79
N VAL A 307 5.49 7.90 -26.36
CA VAL A 307 5.01 6.61 -26.85
C VAL A 307 4.52 6.89 -28.27
N THR A 308 5.37 6.62 -29.25
CA THR A 308 4.96 6.55 -30.64
C THR A 308 4.03 5.34 -30.76
N MET A 309 2.72 5.60 -30.78
CA MET A 309 1.76 4.58 -31.21
C MET A 309 2.05 4.27 -32.68
N TRP A 310 2.66 3.11 -32.93
CA TRP A 310 2.65 2.51 -34.25
C TRP A 310 1.23 2.05 -34.54
N ILE A 311 0.55 2.79 -35.40
CA ILE A 311 -0.74 2.38 -35.99
C ILE A 311 -0.38 1.61 -37.27
N PRO A 312 -0.63 0.30 -37.36
CA PRO A 312 -0.47 -0.41 -38.62
C PRO A 312 -1.54 0.08 -39.61
N SER A 313 -1.10 0.58 -40.76
CA SER A 313 -1.97 0.96 -41.87
C SER A 313 -2.77 -0.24 -42.38
N PRO A 314 -4.05 -0.06 -42.75
CA PRO A 314 -4.86 -1.15 -43.29
C PRO A 314 -4.35 -1.56 -44.68
N GLU A 315 -4.19 -2.87 -44.86
CA GLU A 315 -3.85 -3.51 -46.14
C GLU A 315 -4.90 -3.12 -47.20
N MET A 316 -4.42 -2.49 -48.28
CA MET A 316 -5.20 -2.35 -49.50
C MET A 316 -5.30 -3.74 -50.15
N ALA A 317 -6.50 -4.30 -50.13
CA ALA A 317 -6.89 -5.40 -50.99
C ALA A 317 -6.71 -4.99 -52.45
N VAL A 318 -5.73 -5.58 -53.13
CA VAL A 318 -5.60 -5.54 -54.58
C VAL A 318 -6.05 -6.89 -55.11
N ARG A 319 -7.09 -6.84 -55.96
CA ARG A 319 -7.52 -7.92 -56.85
C ARG A 319 -6.53 -8.08 -57.99
#